data_AF-Q9S5E8-F1
#
_entry.id   AF-Q9S5E8-F1
#
_cell.length_a   1.000
_cell.length_b   1.000
_cell.length_c   1.000
_cell.angle_alpha   90.00
_cell.angle_beta   90.00
_cell.angle_gamma   90.00
#
_symmetry.space_group_name_H-M   'P 1'
#
loop_
_entity.id
_entity.type
_entity.pdbx_description
1 polymer ?
#
loop_
_entity_poly.entity_id
_entity_poly.type
_entity_poly.pdbx_seq_one_letter_code
_entity_poly.pdbx_strand_id
1 'polypeptide(L)'
;MSHWDIFRCTLEDMTATKPSPATEDRRQRKARQTRDALATAACDLILEHGPAATTVEAIAERADVTRRTFSRHFAGKEDAALDFVRRDGDRINALLRSRPAGEPPLLAYRRAVREWLADREDPAWHVRPRMRRLLALADTEPELFAAYQRIRVDAQEESIRIVAARLGSDDVRDVRPAAVVDAAAGS
;
A
#
# COMPACT_ATOMS: atom_id res chain seq x y z
N MET A 1 56.97 12.10 -26.34
CA MET A 1 56.60 11.73 -24.95
C MET A 1 55.34 12.50 -24.63
N SER A 2 54.26 11.75 -24.44
CA SER A 2 52.88 12.10 -24.79
C SER A 2 52.11 12.81 -23.68
N HIS A 3 51.23 13.72 -24.12
CA HIS A 3 50.25 14.58 -23.44
C HIS A 3 49.24 13.89 -22.47
N TRP A 4 49.46 12.62 -22.10
CA TRP A 4 48.48 11.78 -21.42
C TRP A 4 48.61 11.68 -19.88
N ASP A 5 49.60 12.35 -19.26
CA ASP A 5 49.77 12.29 -17.78
C ASP A 5 49.02 13.38 -16.99
N ILE A 6 48.22 14.23 -17.66
CA ILE A 6 47.41 15.28 -17.00
C ILE A 6 45.98 14.80 -16.68
N PHE A 7 45.55 13.64 -17.19
CA PHE A 7 44.17 13.11 -17.01
C PHE A 7 44.02 12.07 -15.87
N ARG A 8 44.81 12.16 -14.79
CA ARG A 8 44.73 11.20 -13.65
C ARG A 8 44.34 11.81 -12.31
N CYS A 9 43.78 13.02 -12.27
CA CYS A 9 43.27 13.62 -11.04
C CYS A 9 41.96 14.32 -11.41
N THR A 10 40.80 13.66 -11.32
CA THR A 10 39.93 13.74 -10.13
C THR A 10 38.93 12.56 -10.11
N LEU A 11 39.41 11.37 -9.74
CA LEU A 11 38.55 10.21 -9.43
C LEU A 11 38.78 9.75 -7.99
N GLU A 12 38.87 10.69 -7.05
CA GLU A 12 38.88 10.43 -5.62
C GLU A 12 37.90 11.39 -4.94
N ASP A 13 37.06 10.82 -4.08
CA ASP A 13 36.08 11.45 -3.19
C ASP A 13 34.71 11.88 -3.76
N MET A 14 34.02 10.92 -4.37
CA MET A 14 32.56 10.80 -4.16
C MET A 14 32.27 9.55 -3.32
N THR A 15 32.73 9.57 -2.07
CA THR A 15 32.18 8.67 -1.06
C THR A 15 30.73 9.08 -0.81
N ALA A 16 29.81 8.43 -1.53
CA ALA A 16 28.40 8.43 -1.17
C ALA A 16 28.31 7.88 0.27
N THR A 17 28.32 8.78 1.24
CA THR A 17 28.16 8.47 2.66
C THR A 17 26.82 7.78 2.79
N LYS A 18 26.83 6.44 2.93
CA LYS A 18 25.62 5.68 3.22
C LYS A 18 24.99 6.26 4.48
N PRO A 19 23.70 6.63 4.46
CA PRO A 19 23.07 7.21 5.64
C PRO A 19 23.15 6.22 6.81
N SER A 20 23.54 6.72 7.98
CA SER A 20 23.54 5.97 9.23
C SER A 20 22.12 5.45 9.54
N PRO A 21 21.99 4.25 10.16
CA PRO A 21 20.69 3.65 10.48
C PRO A 21 19.73 4.59 11.22
N ALA A 22 20.23 5.49 12.07
CA ALA A 22 19.41 6.48 12.77
C ALA A 22 18.81 7.55 11.83
N THR A 23 19.54 7.95 10.78
CA THR A 23 19.07 8.91 9.78
C THR A 23 18.07 8.27 8.83
N GLU A 24 18.29 7.00 8.48
CA GLU A 24 17.38 6.19 7.67
C GLU A 24 16.05 5.98 8.39
N ASP A 25 16.08 5.61 9.66
CA ASP A 25 14.90 5.47 10.52
C ASP A 25 14.11 6.80 10.64
N ARG A 26 14.80 7.93 10.86
CA ARG A 26 14.13 9.26 10.86
C ARG A 26 13.47 9.59 9.52
N ARG A 27 14.12 9.27 8.39
CA ARG A 27 13.59 9.52 7.06
C ARG A 27 12.36 8.64 6.78
N GLN A 28 12.41 7.37 7.15
CA GLN A 28 11.29 6.44 7.02
C GLN A 28 10.10 6.86 7.87
N ARG A 29 10.33 7.25 9.14
CA ARG A 29 9.28 7.81 10.00
C ARG A 29 8.64 9.05 9.39
N LYS A 30 9.43 10.00 8.89
CA LYS A 30 8.91 11.21 8.25
C LYS A 30 8.11 10.87 6.99
N ALA A 31 8.60 9.95 6.17
CA ALA A 31 7.89 9.50 4.96
C ALA A 31 6.54 8.84 5.30
N ARG A 32 6.48 8.04 6.38
CA ARG A 32 5.23 7.43 6.87
C ARG A 32 4.26 8.49 7.37
N GLN A 33 4.71 9.43 8.21
CA GLN A 33 3.88 10.54 8.70
C GLN A 33 3.33 11.39 7.54
N THR A 34 4.16 11.68 6.54
CA THR A 34 3.70 12.40 5.34
C THR A 34 2.66 11.60 4.56
N ARG A 35 2.87 10.30 4.37
CA ARG A 35 1.89 9.43 3.70
C ARG A 35 0.56 9.38 4.46
N ASP A 36 0.62 9.27 5.78
CA ASP A 36 -0.55 9.26 6.67
C ASP A 36 -1.32 10.58 6.56
N ALA A 37 -0.65 11.72 6.65
CA ALA A 37 -1.28 13.04 6.54
C ALA A 37 -1.97 13.24 5.17
N LEU A 38 -1.31 12.82 4.09
CA LEU A 38 -1.87 12.86 2.74
C LEU A 38 -3.11 11.97 2.58
N ALA A 39 -3.07 10.73 3.08
CA ALA A 39 -4.19 9.80 3.01
C ALA A 39 -5.40 10.30 3.83
N THR A 40 -5.15 10.85 5.02
CA THR A 40 -6.16 11.51 5.84
C THR A 40 -6.75 12.72 5.11
N ALA A 41 -5.94 13.65 4.61
CA ALA A 41 -6.46 14.82 3.89
C ALA A 41 -7.28 14.44 2.65
N ALA A 42 -6.85 13.44 1.89
CA ALA A 42 -7.57 12.94 0.72
C ALA A 42 -8.94 12.35 1.09
N CYS A 43 -8.97 11.48 2.09
CA CYS A 43 -10.23 10.86 2.53
C CYS A 43 -11.20 11.91 3.11
N ASP A 44 -10.70 12.93 3.82
CA ASP A 44 -11.57 13.97 4.39
C ASP A 44 -12.23 14.79 3.28
N LEU A 45 -11.43 15.29 2.34
CA LEU A 45 -11.96 16.10 1.25
C LEU A 45 -12.94 15.35 0.35
N ILE A 46 -12.65 14.09 0.03
CA ILE A 46 -13.55 13.30 -0.80
C ILE A 46 -14.88 13.06 -0.07
N LEU A 47 -14.87 12.87 1.25
CA LEU A 47 -16.10 12.73 2.03
C LEU A 47 -16.85 14.06 2.22
N GLU A 48 -16.14 15.18 2.29
CA GLU A 48 -16.72 16.52 2.48
C GLU A 48 -17.28 17.13 1.19
N HIS A 49 -16.62 16.90 0.06
CA HIS A 49 -16.89 17.60 -1.20
C HIS A 49 -17.17 16.67 -2.38
N GLY A 50 -17.00 15.36 -2.20
CA GLY A 50 -17.04 14.39 -3.28
C GLY A 50 -15.72 14.28 -4.05
N PRO A 51 -15.53 13.18 -4.81
CA PRO A 51 -14.30 12.95 -5.56
C PRO A 51 -14.10 13.99 -6.66
N ALA A 52 -15.17 14.38 -7.38
CA ALA A 52 -15.09 15.31 -8.50
C ALA A 52 -14.58 16.70 -8.09
N ALA A 53 -15.03 17.23 -6.95
CA ALA A 53 -14.62 18.55 -6.45
C ALA A 53 -13.28 18.54 -5.71
N THR A 54 -12.70 17.37 -5.44
CA THR A 54 -11.42 17.24 -4.74
C THR A 54 -10.24 17.26 -5.72
N THR A 55 -9.20 18.04 -5.41
CA THR A 55 -7.97 18.13 -6.24
C THR A 55 -6.73 17.70 -5.46
N VAL A 56 -5.69 17.30 -6.18
CA VAL A 56 -4.39 16.97 -5.58
C VAL A 56 -3.77 18.18 -4.88
N GLU A 57 -3.98 19.38 -5.43
CA GLU A 57 -3.55 20.65 -4.84
C GLU A 57 -4.20 20.86 -3.48
N ALA A 58 -5.52 20.73 -3.39
CA ALA A 58 -6.25 20.91 -2.13
C ALA A 58 -5.84 19.87 -1.07
N ILE A 59 -5.53 18.64 -1.49
CA ILE A 59 -5.00 17.61 -0.58
C ILE A 59 -3.61 17.98 -0.08
N ALA A 60 -2.71 18.35 -0.99
CA ALA A 60 -1.34 18.71 -0.66
C ALA A 60 -1.29 19.92 0.28
N GLU A 61 -2.10 20.95 0.00
CA GLU A 61 -2.27 22.13 0.84
C GLU A 61 -2.73 21.76 2.26
N ARG A 62 -3.75 20.90 2.38
CA ARG A 62 -4.29 20.50 3.70
C ARG A 62 -3.38 19.59 4.50
N ALA A 63 -2.52 18.84 3.83
CA ALA A 63 -1.48 18.05 4.45
C ALA A 63 -0.19 18.83 4.70
N ASP A 64 -0.15 20.14 4.40
CA ASP A 64 1.02 21.01 4.50
C ASP A 64 2.25 20.47 3.74
N VAL A 65 2.02 20.07 2.48
CA VAL A 65 3.07 19.57 1.58
C VAL A 65 2.90 20.08 0.16
N THR A 66 3.95 19.93 -0.65
CA THR A 66 3.89 20.30 -2.07
C THR A 66 3.18 19.23 -2.91
N ARG A 67 2.63 19.62 -4.07
CA ARG A 67 2.16 18.66 -5.09
C ARG A 67 3.23 17.64 -5.49
N ARG A 68 4.50 18.06 -5.58
CA ARG A 68 5.63 17.15 -5.84
C ARG A 68 5.78 16.11 -4.73
N THR A 69 5.55 16.48 -3.48
CA THR A 69 5.53 15.54 -2.35
C THR A 69 4.36 14.57 -2.48
N PHE A 70 3.15 15.05 -2.80
CA PHE A 70 2.00 14.17 -3.06
C PHE A 70 2.32 13.11 -4.10
N SER A 71 2.80 13.53 -5.29
CA SER A 71 3.08 12.61 -6.41
C SER A 71 4.20 11.61 -6.13
N ARG A 72 5.04 11.84 -5.10
CA ARG A 72 6.03 10.84 -4.64
C ARG A 72 5.39 9.71 -3.83
N HIS A 73 4.24 9.94 -3.22
CA HIS A 73 3.55 8.96 -2.38
C HIS A 73 2.37 8.30 -3.09
N PHE A 74 1.64 9.03 -3.92
CA PHE A 74 0.38 8.57 -4.53
C PHE A 74 0.28 8.97 -6.01
N ALA A 75 -0.32 8.10 -6.82
CA ALA A 75 -0.56 8.37 -8.23
C ALA A 75 -1.78 9.29 -8.44
N GLY A 76 -2.84 9.11 -7.65
CA GLY A 76 -4.05 9.94 -7.68
C GLY A 76 -4.65 10.18 -6.30
N LYS A 77 -5.66 11.06 -6.25
CA LYS A 77 -6.41 11.41 -5.02
C LYS A 77 -7.19 10.21 -4.48
N GLU A 78 -7.71 9.37 -5.37
CA GLU A 78 -8.40 8.13 -5.05
C GLU A 78 -7.45 7.13 -4.42
N ASP A 79 -6.23 6.98 -4.95
CA ASP A 79 -5.19 6.12 -4.35
C ASP A 79 -4.81 6.57 -2.94
N ALA A 80 -4.77 7.89 -2.71
CA ALA A 80 -4.50 8.44 -1.38
C ALA A 80 -5.65 8.17 -0.41
N ALA A 81 -6.90 8.40 -0.83
CA ALA A 81 -8.07 8.19 0.01
C ALA A 81 -8.29 6.70 0.34
N LEU A 82 -7.97 5.80 -0.59
CA LEU A 82 -8.11 4.35 -0.45
C LEU A 82 -6.82 3.65 0.01
N ASP A 83 -5.81 4.39 0.49
CA ASP A 83 -4.54 3.82 0.99
C ASP A 83 -4.76 2.75 2.07
N PHE A 84 -5.85 2.87 2.83
CA PHE A 84 -6.21 1.91 3.86
C PHE A 84 -6.44 0.48 3.32
N VAL A 85 -6.85 0.32 2.06
CA VAL A 85 -7.05 -0.98 1.42
C VAL A 85 -5.72 -1.74 1.35
N ARG A 86 -4.62 -1.04 1.04
CA ARG A 86 -3.26 -1.61 1.03
C ARG A 86 -2.82 -1.99 2.44
N ARG A 87 -3.09 -1.14 3.44
CA ARG A 87 -2.76 -1.41 4.85
C ARG A 87 -3.49 -2.65 5.39
N ASP A 88 -4.76 -2.78 5.07
CA ASP A 88 -5.56 -3.95 5.43
C ASP A 88 -5.01 -5.21 4.74
N GLY A 89 -4.66 -5.13 3.45
CA GLY A 89 -3.95 -6.20 2.74
C GLY A 89 -2.61 -6.59 3.39
N ASP A 90 -1.77 -5.61 3.74
CA ASP A 90 -0.48 -5.83 4.40
C ASP A 90 -0.66 -6.56 5.75
N ARG A 91 -1.69 -6.19 6.52
CA ARG A 91 -2.01 -6.85 7.80
C ARG A 91 -2.46 -8.29 7.58
N ILE A 92 -3.34 -8.54 6.62
CA ILE A 92 -3.77 -9.89 6.25
C ILE A 92 -2.56 -10.74 5.82
N ASN A 93 -1.66 -10.16 5.00
CA ASN A 93 -0.46 -10.84 4.54
C ASN A 93 0.51 -11.17 5.68
N ALA A 94 0.69 -10.27 6.65
CA ALA A 94 1.49 -10.53 7.84
C ALA A 94 0.93 -11.73 8.64
N LEU A 95 -0.39 -11.73 8.89
CA LEU A 95 -1.07 -12.82 9.57
C LEU A 95 -0.97 -14.12 8.79
N LEU A 96 -1.16 -14.08 7.47
CA LEU A 96 -1.03 -15.24 6.59
C LEU A 96 0.37 -15.86 6.62
N ARG A 97 1.43 -15.05 6.64
CA ARG A 97 2.81 -15.55 6.78
C ARG A 97 3.05 -16.22 8.13
N SER A 98 2.39 -15.76 9.19
CA SER A 98 2.51 -16.37 10.53
C SER A 98 1.77 -17.71 10.68
N ARG A 99 0.88 -18.07 9.75
CA ARG A 99 0.12 -19.34 9.81
C ARG A 99 1.05 -20.55 9.62
N PRO A 100 0.79 -21.71 10.27
CA PRO A 100 1.58 -22.92 10.08
C PRO A 100 1.71 -23.33 8.60
N ALA A 101 2.89 -23.82 8.20
CA ALA A 101 3.16 -24.18 6.81
C ALA A 101 2.30 -25.36 6.31
N GLY A 102 2.02 -26.34 7.18
CA GLY A 102 1.17 -27.50 6.86
C GLY A 102 -0.34 -27.20 6.85
N GLU A 103 -0.76 -25.96 7.11
CA GLU A 103 -2.16 -25.60 7.07
C GLU A 103 -2.66 -25.46 5.61
N PRO A 104 -3.80 -26.08 5.22
CA PRO A 104 -4.35 -25.94 3.88
C PRO A 104 -4.48 -24.46 3.49
N PRO A 105 -4.03 -24.03 2.29
CA PRO A 105 -3.90 -22.60 1.97
C PRO A 105 -5.19 -21.78 2.11
N LEU A 106 -6.33 -22.33 1.68
CA LEU A 106 -7.64 -21.68 1.85
C LEU A 106 -8.01 -21.52 3.33
N LEU A 107 -7.68 -22.49 4.17
CA LEU A 107 -7.92 -22.41 5.61
C LEU A 107 -7.00 -21.36 6.25
N ALA A 108 -5.73 -21.32 5.86
CA ALA A 108 -4.75 -20.36 6.34
C ALA A 108 -5.18 -18.92 6.01
N TYR A 109 -5.56 -18.66 4.76
CA TYR A 109 -6.04 -17.34 4.33
C TYR A 109 -7.31 -16.93 5.08
N ARG A 110 -8.32 -17.81 5.14
CA ARG A 110 -9.57 -17.53 5.86
C ARG A 110 -9.33 -17.25 7.34
N ARG A 111 -8.39 -17.93 7.99
CA ARG A 111 -8.04 -17.68 9.39
C ARG A 111 -7.31 -16.35 9.56
N ALA A 112 -6.39 -16.01 8.66
CA ALA A 112 -5.73 -14.70 8.65
C ALA A 112 -6.73 -13.55 8.52
N VAL A 113 -7.69 -13.66 7.59
CA VAL A 113 -8.78 -12.67 7.44
C VAL A 113 -9.64 -12.58 8.69
N ARG A 114 -10.05 -13.72 9.28
CA ARG A 114 -10.85 -13.71 10.52
C ARG A 114 -10.12 -13.09 11.70
N GLU A 115 -8.83 -13.35 11.83
CA GLU A 115 -7.99 -12.78 12.88
C GLU A 115 -7.86 -11.26 12.72
N TRP A 116 -7.61 -10.79 11.49
CA TRP A 116 -7.62 -9.35 11.17
C TRP A 116 -8.98 -8.69 11.45
N LEU A 117 -10.10 -9.34 11.12
CA LEU A 117 -11.44 -8.82 11.44
C LEU A 117 -11.75 -8.81 12.94
N ALA A 118 -11.14 -9.70 13.72
CA ALA A 118 -11.38 -9.85 15.14
C ALA A 118 -10.44 -9.00 16.02
N ASP A 119 -9.43 -8.35 15.42
CA ASP A 119 -8.47 -7.51 16.13
C ASP A 119 -9.18 -6.29 16.74
N ARG A 120 -9.23 -6.24 18.07
CA ARG A 120 -9.85 -5.15 18.83
C ARG A 120 -8.86 -4.06 19.23
N GLU A 121 -7.57 -4.38 19.24
CA GLU A 121 -6.52 -3.43 19.62
C GLU A 121 -6.14 -2.55 18.42
N ASP A 122 -6.11 -3.13 17.22
CA ASP A 122 -6.00 -2.40 15.96
C ASP A 122 -7.11 -2.82 14.99
N PRO A 123 -8.33 -2.26 15.15
CA PRO A 123 -9.44 -2.60 14.29
C PRO A 123 -9.12 -2.28 12.83
N ALA A 124 -9.45 -3.25 11.96
CA ALA A 124 -9.29 -3.15 10.52
C ALA A 124 -9.79 -1.80 9.97
N TRP A 125 -9.07 -1.21 9.03
CA TRP A 125 -9.39 0.14 8.59
C TRP A 125 -10.75 0.22 7.91
N HIS A 126 -11.09 -0.76 7.07
CA HIS A 126 -12.38 -0.81 6.37
C HIS A 126 -13.60 -0.87 7.31
N VAL A 127 -13.48 -1.32 8.57
CA VAL A 127 -14.60 -1.31 9.52
C VAL A 127 -14.79 0.03 10.23
N ARG A 128 -13.80 0.94 10.14
CA ARG A 128 -13.88 2.25 10.79
C ARG A 128 -14.98 3.08 10.12
N PRO A 129 -15.79 3.85 10.88
CA PRO A 129 -16.97 4.53 10.34
C PRO A 129 -16.69 5.40 9.10
N ARG A 130 -15.54 6.10 9.11
CA ARG A 130 -15.10 6.95 8.02
C ARG A 130 -14.77 6.17 6.74
N MET A 131 -14.07 5.05 6.87
CA MET A 131 -13.72 4.21 5.72
C MET A 131 -14.95 3.49 5.16
N ARG A 132 -15.89 3.10 6.03
CA ARG A 132 -17.20 2.57 5.58
C ARG A 132 -17.97 3.58 4.73
N ARG A 133 -17.97 4.86 5.11
CA ARG A 133 -18.60 5.93 4.30
C ARG A 133 -17.88 6.09 2.96
N LEU A 134 -16.55 6.04 2.94
CA LEU A 134 -15.78 6.14 1.70
C LEU A 134 -16.06 4.97 0.76
N LEU A 135 -16.17 3.75 1.31
CA LEU A 135 -16.55 2.56 0.54
C LEU A 135 -17.99 2.64 0.03
N ALA A 136 -18.94 3.12 0.84
CA ALA A 136 -20.32 3.34 0.39
C ALA A 136 -20.41 4.41 -0.72
N LEU A 137 -19.54 5.42 -0.71
CA LEU A 137 -19.45 6.41 -1.78
C LEU A 137 -18.94 5.78 -3.09
N ALA A 138 -18.07 4.77 -3.01
CA ALA A 138 -17.59 4.05 -4.18
C ALA A 138 -18.73 3.30 -4.89
N ASP A 139 -19.83 2.96 -4.21
CA ASP A 139 -20.99 2.32 -4.85
C ASP A 139 -21.75 3.27 -5.80
N THR A 140 -21.58 4.59 -5.62
CA THR A 140 -22.24 5.62 -6.45
C THR A 140 -21.29 6.41 -7.33
N GLU A 141 -19.98 6.33 -7.08
CA GLU A 141 -18.94 7.11 -7.78
C GLU A 141 -18.00 6.19 -8.61
N PRO A 142 -18.16 6.14 -9.95
CA PRO A 142 -17.44 5.18 -10.80
C PRO A 142 -15.91 5.28 -10.74
N GLU A 143 -15.37 6.49 -10.63
CA GLU A 143 -13.92 6.72 -10.54
C GLU A 143 -13.34 6.14 -9.25
N LEU A 144 -14.07 6.29 -8.14
CA LEU A 144 -13.68 5.77 -6.84
C LEU A 144 -13.83 4.24 -6.80
N PHE A 145 -14.89 3.69 -7.41
CA PHE A 145 -15.06 2.25 -7.57
C PHE A 145 -13.89 1.63 -8.36
N ALA A 146 -13.55 2.21 -9.51
CA ALA A 146 -12.47 1.71 -10.36
C ALA A 146 -11.12 1.75 -9.62
N ALA A 147 -10.84 2.82 -8.88
CA ALA A 147 -9.65 2.91 -8.03
C ALA A 147 -9.66 1.84 -6.92
N TYR A 148 -10.79 1.64 -6.23
CA TYR A 148 -10.92 0.62 -5.21
C TYR A 148 -10.65 -0.78 -5.76
N GLN A 149 -11.26 -1.15 -6.89
CA GLN A 149 -11.06 -2.45 -7.53
C GLN A 149 -9.59 -2.67 -7.89
N ARG A 150 -8.96 -1.68 -8.53
CA ARG A 150 -7.53 -1.73 -8.89
C ARG A 150 -6.65 -1.92 -7.65
N ILE A 151 -6.82 -1.09 -6.62
CA ILE A 151 -6.01 -1.15 -5.40
C ILE A 151 -6.21 -2.48 -4.66
N ARG A 152 -7.43 -3.00 -4.64
CA ARG A 152 -7.74 -4.29 -4.01
C ARG A 152 -7.04 -5.45 -4.71
N VAL A 153 -7.08 -5.48 -6.06
CA VAL A 153 -6.35 -6.48 -6.85
C VAL A 153 -4.84 -6.37 -6.61
N ASP A 154 -4.28 -5.16 -6.67
CA ASP A 154 -2.85 -4.93 -6.38
C ASP A 154 -2.47 -5.43 -4.97
N ALA A 155 -3.32 -5.18 -3.97
CA ALA A 155 -3.08 -5.59 -2.58
C ALA A 155 -3.16 -7.12 -2.40
N GLN A 156 -3.93 -7.81 -3.25
CA GLN A 156 -4.06 -9.26 -3.24
C GLN A 156 -2.89 -9.98 -3.90
N GLU A 157 -2.10 -9.33 -4.77
CA GLU A 157 -0.98 -9.98 -5.44
C GLU A 157 -0.01 -10.65 -4.46
N GLU A 158 0.25 -10.01 -3.33
CA GLU A 158 1.13 -10.57 -2.31
C GLU A 158 0.50 -11.76 -1.58
N SER A 159 -0.82 -11.73 -1.35
CA SER A 159 -1.57 -12.89 -0.85
C SER A 159 -1.41 -14.08 -1.79
N ILE A 160 -1.53 -13.84 -3.10
CA ILE A 160 -1.40 -14.85 -4.15
C ILE A 160 0.01 -15.45 -4.13
N ARG A 161 1.06 -14.62 -4.01
CA ARG A 161 2.45 -15.10 -3.88
C ARG A 161 2.65 -15.97 -2.64
N ILE A 162 2.12 -15.57 -1.49
CA ILE A 162 2.23 -16.35 -0.24
C ILE A 162 1.50 -17.69 -0.37
N VAL A 163 0.32 -17.70 -1.00
CA VAL A 163 -0.45 -18.93 -1.24
C VAL A 163 0.25 -19.84 -2.25
N ALA A 164 0.85 -19.29 -3.31
CA ALA A 164 1.63 -20.05 -4.29
C ALA A 164 2.81 -20.77 -3.62
N ALA A 165 3.55 -20.07 -2.76
CA ALA A 165 4.64 -20.64 -1.97
C ALA A 165 4.14 -21.79 -1.06
N ARG A 166 2.97 -21.65 -0.42
CA ARG A 166 2.36 -22.72 0.39
C ARG A 166 1.95 -23.94 -0.43
N LEU A 167 1.57 -23.73 -1.69
CA LEU A 167 1.21 -24.80 -2.63
C LEU A 167 2.44 -25.45 -3.29
N GLY A 168 3.64 -24.89 -3.09
CA GLY A 168 4.84 -25.30 -3.82
C GLY A 168 4.71 -25.10 -5.33
N SER A 169 3.99 -24.05 -5.75
CA SER A 169 3.76 -23.78 -7.17
C SER A 169 4.65 -22.65 -7.68
N ASP A 170 5.51 -22.97 -8.65
CA ASP A 170 6.37 -22.01 -9.36
C ASP A 170 5.84 -21.69 -10.78
N ASP A 171 4.73 -22.31 -11.22
CA ASP A 171 4.12 -22.01 -12.52
C ASP A 171 3.24 -20.76 -12.41
N VAL A 172 3.66 -19.69 -13.08
CA VAL A 172 2.93 -18.42 -13.17
C VAL A 172 1.52 -18.56 -13.78
N ARG A 173 1.23 -19.67 -14.47
CA ARG A 173 -0.09 -19.96 -15.06
C ARG A 173 -0.99 -20.78 -14.12
N ASP A 174 -0.48 -21.22 -12.97
CA ASP A 174 -1.30 -21.91 -11.97
C ASP A 174 -2.33 -20.94 -11.39
N VAL A 175 -3.60 -21.20 -11.68
CA VAL A 175 -4.72 -20.36 -11.22
C VAL A 175 -5.12 -20.64 -9.77
N ARG A 176 -4.66 -21.75 -9.17
CA ARG A 176 -5.08 -22.18 -7.82
C ARG A 176 -4.76 -21.12 -6.74
N PRO A 177 -3.59 -20.46 -6.72
CA PRO A 177 -3.30 -19.43 -5.72
C PRO A 177 -4.27 -18.25 -5.78
N ALA A 178 -4.58 -17.76 -6.98
CA ALA A 178 -5.55 -16.69 -7.20
C ALA A 178 -6.96 -17.14 -6.77
N ALA A 179 -7.41 -18.32 -7.22
CA ALA A 179 -8.72 -18.85 -6.88
C ALA A 179 -8.92 -19.01 -5.36
N VAL A 180 -7.88 -19.40 -4.62
CA VAL A 180 -7.92 -19.50 -3.15
C VAL A 180 -8.11 -18.11 -2.50
N VAL A 181 -7.39 -17.09 -2.99
CA VAL A 181 -7.50 -15.72 -2.48
C VAL A 181 -8.87 -15.14 -2.80
N ASP A 182 -9.36 -15.31 -4.03
CA ASP A 182 -10.66 -14.79 -4.47
C ASP A 182 -11.83 -15.44 -3.71
N ALA A 183 -11.82 -16.77 -3.60
CA ALA A 183 -12.85 -17.52 -2.89
C ALA A 183 -12.96 -17.14 -1.39
N ALA A 184 -11.87 -16.66 -0.80
CA ALA A 184 -11.84 -16.27 0.60
C ALA A 184 -11.98 -14.76 0.84
N ALA A 185 -11.70 -13.93 -0.16
CA ALA A 185 -11.89 -12.48 -0.11
C ALA A 185 -13.36 -12.07 -0.29
N GLY A 186 -14.22 -12.96 -0.80
CA GLY A 186 -15.64 -12.69 -1.00
C GLY A 186 -15.87 -11.76 -2.18
N SER A 187 -15.90 -12.32 -3.39
CA SER A 187 -16.43 -11.69 -4.59
C SER A 187 -17.93 -11.95 -4.73
#